data_AF-A0A151UEU1-F1
#
_entry.id   AF-A0A151UEU1-F1
#
_cell.length_a   1.000
_cell.length_b   1.000
_cell.length_c   1.000
_cell.angle_alpha   90.00
_cell.angle_beta   90.00
_cell.angle_gamma   90.00
#
_symmetry.space_group_name_H-M   'P 1'
#
loop_
_entity.id
_entity.type
_entity.pdbx_description
1 polymer ?
#
loop_
_entity_poly.entity_id
_entity_poly.type
_entity_poly.pdbx_seq_one_letter_code
_entity_poly.pdbx_strand_id
1 'polypeptide(L)' 'EEINPSLRKAIQESRISIIIFSKNYASSTFCLDELVHILECYTKQNMWVLPVFYDVDPSHVRHQKGSFGEAFAQHERGR' A
#
# COMPACT_ATOMS: atom_id res chain seq x y z
N GLU A 1 -8.25 6.25 9.65
CA GLU A 1 -9.01 5.07 10.08
C GLU A 1 -8.04 3.91 10.16
N GLU A 2 -8.14 3.07 11.19
CA GLU A 2 -7.27 1.91 11.32
C GLU A 2 -7.79 0.72 10.53
N ILE A 3 -6.88 -0.14 10.05
CA ILE A 3 -7.25 -1.42 9.43
C ILE A 3 -8.04 -2.26 10.43
N ASN A 4 -9.24 -2.69 10.03
CA ASN A 4 -10.08 -3.58 10.83
C ASN A 4 -9.33 -4.90 11.15
N PRO A 5 -9.40 -5.40 12.41
CA PRO A 5 -8.82 -6.70 12.78
C PRO A 5 -9.19 -7.87 11.85
N SER A 6 -10.41 -7.91 11.32
CA SER A 6 -10.84 -8.96 10.38
C SER A 6 -10.05 -8.93 9.08
N LEU A 7 -9.75 -7.74 8.58
CA LEU A 7 -8.97 -7.53 7.36
C LEU A 7 -7.49 -7.87 7.58
N ARG A 8 -6.92 -7.48 8.73
CA ARG A 8 -5.55 -7.89 9.10
C ARG A 8 -5.39 -9.40 9.11
N LYS A 9 -6.37 -10.12 9.67
CA LYS A 9 -6.39 -11.58 9.69
C LYS A 9 -6.52 -12.16 8.27
N ALA A 10 -7.40 -11.60 7.45
CA ALA A 10 -7.56 -12.04 6.07
C ALA A 10 -6.26 -11.89 5.25
N ILE A 11 -5.52 -10.79 5.43
CA ILE A 11 -4.21 -10.58 4.79
C ILE A 11 -3.19 -11.63 5.29
N GLN A 12 -3.16 -11.92 6.59
CA GLN A 12 -2.25 -12.93 7.17
C GLN A 12 -2.56 -14.35 6.68
N GLU A 13 -3.82 -14.70 6.48
CA GLU A 13 -4.23 -16.02 6.01
C GLU A 13 -4.13 -16.17 4.47
N SER A 14 -3.87 -15.05 3.77
CA SER A 14 -3.75 -15.03 2.32
C SER A 14 -2.39 -15.55 1.84
N ARG A 15 -2.41 -16.36 0.78
CA ARG A 15 -1.19 -16.86 0.13
C ARG A 15 -0.62 -15.89 -0.90
N ILE A 16 -1.47 -15.04 -1.47
CA ILE A 16 -1.13 -14.09 -2.53
C ILE A 16 -1.82 -12.77 -2.23
N SER A 17 -1.10 -11.67 -2.38
CA SER A 17 -1.64 -10.30 -2.36
C SER A 17 -1.35 -9.60 -3.68
N ILE A 18 -2.37 -8.98 -4.26
CA ILE A 18 -2.27 -8.20 -5.50
C ILE A 18 -2.46 -6.74 -5.13
N ILE A 19 -1.41 -5.93 -5.28
CA ILE A 19 -1.43 -4.52 -4.90
C ILE A 19 -1.66 -3.70 -6.17
N ILE A 20 -2.76 -2.97 -6.25
CA ILE A 20 -3.08 -2.12 -7.40
C ILE A 20 -2.68 -0.69 -7.07
N PHE A 21 -1.47 -0.30 -7.45
CA PHE A 21 -1.03 1.09 -7.36
C PHE A 21 -1.72 1.92 -8.42
N SER A 22 -2.62 2.82 -7.98
CA SER A 22 -3.27 3.83 -8.82
C SER A 22 -2.82 5.23 -8.40
N LYS A 23 -3.19 6.25 -9.20
CA LYS A 23 -2.83 7.65 -8.91
C LYS A 23 -3.21 8.11 -7.50
N ASN A 24 -4.33 7.61 -6.96
CA ASN A 24 -4.86 8.00 -5.65
C ASN A 24 -4.56 6.99 -4.53
N TYR A 25 -3.73 5.97 -4.78
CA TYR A 25 -3.45 4.94 -3.77
C TYR A 25 -2.87 5.56 -2.49
N ALA A 26 -1.85 6.42 -2.66
CA ALA A 26 -1.17 7.06 -1.54
C ALA A 26 -1.98 8.16 -0.83
N SER A 27 -3.09 8.64 -1.41
CA SER A 27 -3.93 9.63 -0.71
C SER A 27 -4.75 9.02 0.42
N SER A 28 -4.93 7.69 0.41
CA SER A 28 -5.62 6.96 1.49
C SER A 28 -4.61 6.43 2.50
N THR A 29 -4.65 6.94 3.73
CA THR A 29 -3.84 6.40 4.84
C THR A 29 -4.18 4.94 5.10
N PHE A 30 -5.45 4.55 4.93
CA PHE A 30 -5.89 3.17 5.05
C PHE A 30 -5.18 2.25 4.04
N CYS A 31 -5.06 2.65 2.77
CA CYS A 31 -4.36 1.86 1.76
C CYS A 31 -2.85 1.75 2.08
N LEU A 32 -2.24 2.81 2.62
CA LEU A 32 -0.84 2.78 3.05
C LEU A 32 -0.63 1.85 4.26
N ASP A 33 -1.56 1.85 5.22
CA ASP A 33 -1.52 0.94 6.35
C ASP A 33 -1.68 -0.52 5.89
N GLU A 34 -2.62 -0.79 4.98
CA GLU A 34 -2.78 -2.12 4.35
C GLU A 34 -1.49 -2.58 3.66
N LEU A 35 -0.85 -1.70 2.90
CA LEU A 35 0.42 -1.97 2.23
C LEU A 35 1.51 -2.38 3.23
N VAL A 36 1.64 -1.66 4.35
CA VAL A 36 2.60 -2.00 5.40
C VAL A 36 2.32 -3.39 5.95
N HIS A 37 1.06 -3.71 6.27
CA HIS A 37 0.69 -5.01 6.81
C HIS A 37 0.91 -6.16 5.81
N ILE A 38 0.65 -5.94 4.52
CA ILE A 38 0.98 -6.88 3.44
C ILE A 38 2.50 -7.13 3.39
N LEU A 39 3.33 -6.08 3.45
CA LEU A 39 4.78 -6.22 3.40
C LEU A 39 5.34 -6.91 4.65
N GLU A 40 4.73 -6.70 5.82
CA GLU A 40 5.05 -7.48 7.02
C GLU A 40 4.72 -8.97 6.86
N CYS A 41 3.58 -9.30 6.27
CA CYS A 41 3.22 -10.70 6.00
C CYS A 41 4.14 -11.31 4.94
N TYR A 42 4.53 -10.55 3.91
CA TYR A 42 5.47 -10.99 2.87
C TYR A 42 6.86 -11.31 3.43
N THR A 43 7.32 -10.52 4.40
CA THR A 43 8.65 -10.74 5.02
C THR A 43 8.64 -11.85 6.06
N LYS A 44 7.54 -12.03 6.80
CA LYS A 44 7.42 -13.03 7.88
C LYS A 44 6.83 -14.36 7.43
N GLN A 45 6.14 -14.40 6.29
CA GLN A 45 5.39 -15.55 5.80
C GLN A 45 5.70 -15.76 4.30
N ASN A 46 5.54 -16.99 3.81
CA ASN A 46 5.79 -17.33 2.41
C ASN A 46 4.64 -16.85 1.48
N MET A 47 4.22 -15.60 1.63
CA MET A 47 3.19 -14.94 0.84
C MET A 47 3.79 -14.41 -0.46
N TRP A 48 3.04 -14.49 -1.56
CA TRP A 48 3.42 -13.88 -2.82
C TRP A 48 2.81 -12.48 -2.95
N VAL A 49 3.59 -11.50 -3.41
CA VAL A 49 3.11 -10.14 -3.67
C VAL A 49 3.29 -9.81 -5.13
N LEU A 50 2.19 -9.44 -5.79
CA LEU A 50 2.18 -8.98 -7.18
C LEU A 50 1.76 -7.51 -7.25
N PRO A 51 2.68 -6.57 -7.54
CA PRO A 51 2.33 -5.18 -7.77
C PRO A 51 1.80 -4.98 -9.20
N VAL A 52 0.66 -4.30 -9.31
CA VAL A 52 0.05 -3.83 -10.56
C VAL A 52 0.10 -2.30 -10.56
N PHE A 53 0.68 -1.73 -11.61
CA PHE A 53 0.80 -0.28 -11.77
C PHE A 53 -0.27 0.21 -12.73
N TYR A 54 -1.40 0.66 -12.19
CA TYR A 54 -2.56 1.11 -12.96
C TYR A 54 -2.45 2.60 -13.27
N ASP A 55 -2.10 2.92 -14.52
CA ASP A 55 -1.93 4.30 -15.02
C ASP A 55 -0.98 5.15 -14.16
N VAL A 56 0.06 4.50 -13.61
CA VAL A 56 1.13 5.14 -12.84
C VAL A 56 2.48 4.58 -13.25
N ASP A 57 3.49 5.44 -13.29
CA ASP A 57 4.87 5.01 -13.51
C ASP A 57 5.39 4.30 -12.25
N PRO A 58 5.95 3.06 -12.35
CA PRO A 58 6.51 2.36 -11.20
C PRO A 58 7.58 3.17 -10.44
N SER A 59 8.32 4.04 -11.12
CA SER A 59 9.30 4.94 -10.51
C SER A 59 8.66 6.02 -9.64
N HIS A 60 7.42 6.43 -9.93
CA HIS A 60 6.66 7.35 -9.08
C HIS A 60 6.27 6.69 -7.76
N VAL A 61 5.88 5.41 -7.79
CA VAL A 61 5.61 4.63 -6.58
C VAL A 61 6.90 4.43 -5.77
N ARG A 62 7.98 3.96 -6.44
CA ARG A 62 9.25 3.63 -5.80
C ARG A 62 9.96 4.82 -5.17
N HIS A 63 9.92 5.98 -5.81
CA HIS A 63 10.63 7.19 -5.36
C HIS A 63 9.70 8.29 -4.87
N GLN A 64 8.41 7.98 -4.63
CA GLN A 64 7.40 8.90 -4.12
C GLN A 64 7.35 10.21 -4.94
N LYS A 65 7.19 10.08 -6.26
CA LYS A 65 7.07 11.21 -7.21
C LYS A 65 5.65 11.31 -7.75
N GLY A 66 5.35 12.41 -8.44
CA GLY A 66 4.02 12.68 -9.00
C GLY A 66 2.95 12.64 -7.91
N SER A 67 1.82 11.99 -8.19
CA SER A 67 0.69 11.91 -7.24
C SER A 67 1.03 11.25 -5.91
N PHE A 68 2.00 10.33 -5.87
CA PHE A 68 2.48 9.73 -4.62
C PHE A 68 3.23 10.76 -3.77
N GLY A 69 4.12 11.55 -4.38
CA GLY A 69 4.84 12.60 -3.67
C GLY A 69 3.91 13.68 -3.11
N GLU A 70 2.93 14.11 -3.91
CA GLU A 70 1.89 15.06 -3.48
C GLU A 70 1.09 14.54 -2.29
N ALA A 71 0.66 13.27 -2.34
CA ALA A 71 -0.10 12.65 -1.25
C ALA A 71 0.72 12.54 0.05
N PHE A 72 2.00 12.16 -0.03
CA PHE A 72 2.87 12.10 1.14
C PHE A 72 3.10 13.48 1.75
N ALA A 73 3.35 14.51 0.93
CA ALA A 73 3.47 15.89 1.42
C ALA A 73 2.18 16.39 2.08
N GLN A 74 1.00 15.96 1.61
CA GLN A 74 -0.27 16.28 2.24
C GLN A 74 -0.41 15.63 3.62
N HIS A 75 -0.05 14.34 3.76
CA HIS A 75 -0.09 13.64 5.05
C HIS A 75 0.87 14.25 6.08
N GLU A 76 2.02 14.79 5.63
CA GLU A 76 2.97 15.48 6.52
C GLU A 76 2.46 16.84 7.02
N ARG A 77 1.70 17.59 6.20
CA ARG A 77 1.12 18.87 6.61
C ARG A 77 -0.02 18.75 7.62
N GLY A 78 -0.63 17.57 7.71
CA GLY A 78 -1.72 17.27 8.63
C GLY A 78 -1.26 16.77 10.02
N ARG A 79 0.06 16.70 10.26
CA ARG A 79 0.64 16.46 11.58
C ARG A 79 0.86 17.77 12.32
#